data_AF-A0A1U8IKA8-F1
#
_entry.id   AF-A0A1U8IKA8-F1
#
_cell.length_a   1.000
_cell.length_b   1.000
_cell.length_c   1.000
_cell.angle_alpha   90.00
_cell.angle_beta   90.00
_cell.angle_gamma   90.00
#
_symmetry.space_group_name_H-M   'P 1'
#
loop_
_entity.id
_entity.type
_entity.pdbx_description
1 polymer ?
#
loop_
_entity_poly.entity_id
_entity_poly.type
_entity_poly.pdbx_seq_one_letter_code
_entity_poly.pdbx_strand_id
1 'polypeptide(L)'
;MEGEEEKKLKEEAKYKIFQIYKDFLTGVAKLDELVPVGGRLLAGFQQGLEFLRRPPIKKTSKLIENILKANETKRLNSYLEAGCINSHDRVENTSKLHTCLHGLHDHLSKVKSILNELECLLGVATAALQMANEHLSPLMDMESVVGLDPQESGGEDEMTSSRLRELEVTDYAAVMGIIYSMVKQDYTMQNKIVTSLNLKSSSEELESYSLMWSLRPYVNDQTMKLAWKLVP
;
A
#
# COMPACT_ATOMS: atom_id res chain seq x y z
N MET A 1 37.40 18.42 25.43
CA MET A 1 36.14 19.17 25.42
C MET A 1 35.45 18.98 24.06
N GLU A 2 36.17 19.09 22.94
CA GLU A 2 35.62 18.85 21.57
C GLU A 2 35.00 17.45 21.36
N GLY A 3 35.60 16.37 21.86
CA GLY A 3 35.06 15.01 21.66
C GLY A 3 33.74 14.69 22.40
N GLU A 4 33.40 15.43 23.47
CA GLU A 4 32.09 15.27 24.14
C GLU A 4 30.98 16.02 23.41
N GLU A 5 31.31 17.16 22.80
CA GLU A 5 30.37 17.99 22.06
C GLU A 5 29.99 17.34 20.73
N GLU A 6 30.96 16.74 20.02
CA GLU A 6 30.74 15.94 18.80
C GLU A 6 29.85 14.71 19.06
N LYS A 7 30.13 13.96 20.14
CA LYS A 7 29.33 12.80 20.53
C LYS A 7 27.88 13.20 20.85
N LYS A 8 27.68 14.34 21.51
CA LYS A 8 26.35 14.87 21.84
C LYS A 8 25.56 15.26 20.59
N LEU A 9 26.20 15.91 19.62
CA LEU A 9 25.57 16.29 18.34
C LEU A 9 25.16 15.06 17.53
N LYS A 10 25.99 14.00 17.52
CA LYS A 10 25.70 12.74 16.83
C LYS A 10 24.49 12.02 17.44
N GLU A 11 24.40 11.96 18.78
CA GLU A 11 23.25 11.37 19.46
C GLU A 11 21.96 12.18 19.25
N GLU A 12 22.05 13.53 19.22
CA GLU A 12 20.89 14.37 18.93
C GLU A 12 20.37 14.19 17.49
N ALA A 13 21.27 14.11 16.50
CA ALA A 13 20.91 13.83 15.11
C ALA A 13 20.25 12.45 14.95
N LYS A 14 20.81 11.43 15.61
CA LYS A 14 20.26 10.06 15.64
C LYS A 14 18.87 10.03 16.27
N TYR A 15 18.66 10.72 17.39
CA TYR A 15 17.35 10.83 18.03
C TYR A 15 16.30 11.50 17.10
N LYS A 16 16.67 12.61 16.44
CA LYS A 16 15.78 13.32 15.50
C LYS A 16 15.36 12.42 14.34
N ILE A 17 16.29 11.70 13.74
CA ILE A 17 16.01 10.82 12.60
C ILE A 17 15.21 9.59 13.02
N PHE A 18 15.47 9.06 14.22
CA PHE A 18 14.64 8.01 14.79
C PHE A 18 13.19 8.48 15.03
N GLN A 19 12.98 9.73 15.47
CA GLN A 19 11.62 10.26 15.62
C GLN A 19 10.91 10.39 14.26
N ILE A 20 11.61 10.92 13.24
CA ILE A 20 11.09 10.99 11.87
C ILE A 20 10.73 9.58 11.35
N TYR A 21 11.57 8.59 11.65
CA TYR A 21 11.33 7.20 11.28
C TYR A 21 10.04 6.64 11.88
N LYS A 22 9.78 6.92 13.17
CA LYS A 22 8.52 6.53 13.84
C LYS A 22 7.30 7.19 13.23
N ASP A 23 7.39 8.49 12.94
CA ASP A 23 6.30 9.23 12.31
C ASP A 23 6.01 8.71 10.89
N PHE A 24 7.07 8.36 10.17
CA PHE A 24 6.99 7.73 8.85
C PHE A 24 6.28 6.39 8.91
N LEU A 25 6.68 5.50 9.83
CA LEU A 25 6.02 4.20 10.00
C LEU A 25 4.57 4.33 10.45
N THR A 26 4.25 5.35 11.24
CA THR A 26 2.85 5.68 11.59
C THR A 26 2.03 5.99 10.33
N GLY A 27 2.59 6.74 9.37
CA GLY A 27 1.96 6.97 8.07
C GLY A 27 1.80 5.68 7.25
N VAL A 28 2.79 4.79 7.27
CA VAL A 28 2.70 3.47 6.62
C VAL A 28 1.58 2.62 7.22
N ALA A 29 1.43 2.59 8.54
CA ALA A 29 0.33 1.88 9.20
C ALA A 29 -1.04 2.42 8.77
N LYS A 30 -1.20 3.74 8.65
CA LYS A 30 -2.43 4.36 8.12
C LYS A 30 -2.73 3.91 6.68
N LEU A 31 -1.70 3.73 5.84
CA LEU A 31 -1.88 3.18 4.49
C LEU A 31 -2.41 1.74 4.55
N ASP A 32 -1.83 0.90 5.40
CA ASP A 32 -2.24 -0.51 5.54
C ASP A 32 -3.68 -0.64 6.04
N GLU A 33 -4.14 0.25 6.93
CA GLU A 33 -5.54 0.31 7.38
C GLU A 33 -6.52 0.67 6.25
N LEU A 34 -6.08 1.44 5.25
CA LEU A 34 -6.92 1.84 4.12
C LEU A 34 -7.08 0.73 3.07
N VAL A 35 -6.14 -0.21 2.97
CA VAL A 35 -6.18 -1.34 2.01
C VAL A 35 -7.51 -2.11 2.06
N PRO A 36 -7.99 -2.62 3.21
CA PRO A 36 -9.24 -3.35 3.27
C PRO A 36 -10.46 -2.47 2.98
N VAL A 37 -10.39 -1.15 3.20
CA VAL A 37 -11.46 -0.22 2.83
C VAL A 37 -11.59 -0.17 1.31
N GLY A 38 -10.48 0.03 0.60
CA GLY A 38 -10.45 0.02 -0.86
C GLY A 38 -10.90 -1.32 -1.44
N GLY A 39 -10.44 -2.43 -0.85
CA GLY A 39 -10.83 -3.78 -1.28
C GLY A 39 -12.34 -4.04 -1.17
N ARG A 40 -12.98 -3.59 -0.08
CA ARG A 40 -14.45 -3.69 0.06
C ARG A 40 -15.21 -2.85 -0.97
N LEU A 41 -14.71 -1.66 -1.30
CA LEU A 41 -15.31 -0.81 -2.31
C LEU A 41 -15.20 -1.43 -3.71
N LEU A 42 -14.03 -2.00 -4.05
CA LEU A 42 -13.82 -2.72 -5.30
C LEU A 42 -14.71 -3.95 -5.41
N ALA A 43 -14.80 -4.77 -4.35
CA ALA A 43 -15.70 -5.91 -4.31
C ALA A 43 -17.18 -5.49 -4.44
N GLY A 44 -17.55 -4.38 -3.81
CA GLY A 44 -18.90 -3.79 -3.94
C GLY A 44 -19.21 -3.36 -5.37
N PHE A 45 -18.23 -2.75 -6.06
CA PHE A 45 -18.35 -2.38 -7.46
C PHE A 45 -18.52 -3.63 -8.34
N GLN A 46 -17.68 -4.65 -8.15
CA GLN A 46 -17.75 -5.91 -8.88
C GLN A 46 -19.13 -6.57 -8.73
N GLN A 47 -19.61 -6.75 -7.50
CA GLN A 47 -20.92 -7.33 -7.22
C GLN A 47 -22.06 -6.56 -7.89
N GLY A 48 -22.04 -5.22 -7.81
CA GLY A 48 -23.06 -4.38 -8.43
C GLY A 48 -23.08 -4.54 -9.95
N LEU A 49 -21.90 -4.67 -10.57
CA LEU A 49 -21.78 -4.78 -12.02
C LEU A 49 -22.19 -6.17 -12.52
N GLU A 50 -21.77 -7.22 -11.83
CA GLU A 50 -22.17 -8.60 -12.12
C GLU A 50 -23.68 -8.78 -12.02
N PHE A 51 -24.32 -8.15 -11.02
CA PHE A 51 -25.77 -8.19 -10.88
C PHE A 51 -26.47 -7.57 -12.10
N LEU A 52 -26.02 -6.40 -12.55
CA LEU A 52 -26.62 -5.73 -13.71
C LEU A 52 -26.38 -6.46 -15.04
N ARG A 53 -25.38 -7.35 -15.08
CA ARG A 53 -25.03 -8.16 -16.26
C ARG A 53 -25.62 -9.56 -16.24
N ARG A 54 -26.44 -9.88 -15.24
CA ARG A 54 -27.00 -11.22 -15.11
C ARG A 54 -27.66 -11.64 -16.44
N PRO A 55 -27.27 -12.79 -17.01
CA PRO A 55 -27.80 -13.20 -18.30
C PRO A 55 -29.30 -13.47 -18.20
N PRO A 56 -30.08 -13.23 -19.28
CA PRO A 56 -31.48 -13.60 -19.33
C PRO A 56 -31.67 -15.11 -19.11
N ILE A 57 -32.85 -15.50 -18.63
CA ILE A 57 -33.21 -16.91 -18.50
C ILE A 57 -33.13 -17.59 -19.87
N LYS A 58 -32.24 -18.58 -19.99
CA LYS A 58 -32.14 -19.43 -21.19
C LYS A 58 -33.37 -20.33 -21.26
N LYS A 59 -34.20 -20.15 -22.29
CA LYS A 59 -35.40 -20.98 -22.55
C LYS A 59 -35.08 -22.29 -23.29
N THR A 60 -33.83 -22.77 -23.23
CA THR A 60 -33.38 -23.97 -23.97
C THR A 60 -33.91 -25.27 -23.39
N SER A 61 -34.34 -25.27 -22.13
CA SER A 61 -34.92 -26.44 -21.46
C SER A 61 -36.44 -26.47 -21.63
N LYS A 62 -36.97 -27.63 -22.04
CA LYS A 62 -38.41 -27.89 -22.15
C LYS A 62 -39.15 -27.66 -20.81
N LEU A 63 -38.49 -27.97 -19.69
CA LEU A 63 -39.04 -27.73 -18.35
C LEU A 63 -39.21 -26.23 -18.09
N ILE A 64 -38.17 -25.43 -18.34
CA ILE A 64 -38.22 -23.97 -18.14
C ILE A 64 -39.28 -23.36 -19.06
N GLU A 65 -39.32 -23.79 -20.32
CA GLU A 65 -40.32 -23.34 -21.28
C GLU A 65 -41.76 -23.62 -20.80
N ASN A 66 -42.03 -24.84 -20.35
CA ASN A 66 -43.34 -25.23 -19.84
C ASN A 66 -43.72 -24.43 -18.59
N ILE A 67 -42.78 -24.19 -17.66
CA ILE A 67 -43.01 -23.37 -16.47
C ILE A 67 -43.37 -21.93 -16.86
N LEU A 68 -42.62 -21.33 -17.79
CA LEU A 68 -42.88 -19.97 -18.24
C LEU A 68 -44.24 -19.83 -18.93
N LYS A 69 -44.60 -20.80 -19.78
CA LYS A 69 -45.91 -20.84 -20.46
C LYS A 69 -47.07 -21.02 -19.46
N ALA A 70 -46.91 -21.90 -18.48
CA ALA A 70 -47.95 -22.15 -17.47
C ALA A 70 -48.20 -20.95 -16.55
N ASN A 71 -47.22 -20.04 -16.41
CA ASN A 71 -47.29 -18.87 -15.52
C ASN A 71 -47.29 -17.54 -16.29
N GLU A 72 -47.66 -17.55 -17.57
CA GLU A 72 -47.57 -16.38 -18.42
C GLU A 72 -48.46 -15.23 -17.92
N THR A 73 -47.83 -14.08 -17.65
CA THR A 73 -48.50 -12.85 -17.28
C THR A 73 -47.80 -11.67 -17.93
N LYS A 74 -48.52 -10.55 -18.15
CA LYS A 74 -47.89 -9.29 -18.63
C LYS A 74 -46.68 -8.90 -17.77
N ARG A 75 -46.80 -9.04 -16.44
CA ARG A 75 -45.73 -8.75 -15.48
C ARG A 75 -44.51 -9.65 -15.68
N LEU A 76 -44.72 -10.96 -15.83
CA LEU A 76 -43.63 -11.91 -16.07
C LEU A 76 -42.92 -11.60 -17.39
N ASN A 77 -43.67 -11.34 -18.46
CA ASN A 77 -43.10 -11.02 -19.76
C ASN A 77 -42.26 -9.74 -19.71
N SER A 78 -42.77 -8.66 -19.09
CA SER A 78 -41.97 -7.44 -18.90
C SER A 78 -40.72 -7.66 -18.04
N TYR A 79 -40.77 -8.52 -17.02
CA TYR A 79 -39.61 -8.87 -16.20
C TYR A 79 -38.54 -9.65 -16.99
N LEU A 80 -38.97 -10.59 -17.84
CA LEU A 80 -38.07 -11.34 -18.72
C LEU A 80 -37.42 -10.43 -19.78
N GLU A 81 -38.21 -9.54 -20.39
CA GLU A 81 -37.73 -8.52 -21.35
C GLU A 81 -36.72 -7.56 -20.71
N ALA A 82 -36.92 -7.22 -19.42
CA ALA A 82 -35.99 -6.38 -18.66
C ALA A 82 -34.68 -7.10 -18.25
N GLY A 83 -34.49 -8.36 -18.64
CA GLY A 83 -33.29 -9.15 -18.32
C GLY A 83 -33.36 -9.84 -16.96
N CYS A 84 -34.57 -10.11 -16.44
CA CYS A 84 -34.77 -10.73 -15.11
C CYS A 84 -34.19 -9.88 -13.96
N ILE A 85 -34.31 -8.56 -14.09
CA ILE A 85 -33.91 -7.57 -13.09
C ILE A 85 -35.09 -6.62 -12.90
N ASN A 86 -35.53 -6.42 -11.67
CA ASN A 86 -36.60 -5.47 -11.39
C ASN A 86 -36.06 -4.02 -11.41
N SER A 87 -36.94 -3.02 -11.54
CA SER A 87 -36.53 -1.62 -11.63
C SER A 87 -35.89 -1.10 -10.35
N HIS A 88 -36.35 -1.56 -9.18
CA HIS A 88 -35.80 -1.19 -7.88
C HIS A 88 -34.34 -1.67 -7.74
N ASP A 89 -34.08 -2.95 -7.98
CA ASP A 89 -32.75 -3.56 -7.93
C ASP A 89 -31.81 -2.89 -8.92
N ARG A 90 -32.31 -2.50 -10.10
CA ARG A 90 -31.51 -1.78 -11.09
C ARG A 90 -31.05 -0.43 -10.55
N VAL A 91 -31.93 0.34 -9.93
CA VAL A 91 -31.60 1.64 -9.34
C VAL A 91 -30.65 1.45 -8.16
N GLU A 92 -30.91 0.50 -7.28
CA GLU A 92 -30.08 0.19 -6.12
C GLU A 92 -28.66 -0.21 -6.53
N ASN A 93 -28.51 -1.13 -7.47
CA ASN A 93 -27.19 -1.58 -7.94
C ASN A 93 -26.45 -0.48 -8.71
N THR A 94 -27.16 0.35 -9.48
CA THR A 94 -26.57 1.52 -10.14
C THR A 94 -26.06 2.53 -9.11
N SER A 95 -26.84 2.78 -8.06
CA SER A 95 -26.43 3.62 -6.94
C SER A 95 -25.21 3.04 -6.22
N LYS A 96 -25.21 1.73 -5.94
CA LYS A 96 -24.07 1.02 -5.34
C LYS A 96 -22.80 1.17 -6.18
N LEU A 97 -22.88 1.01 -7.51
CA LEU A 97 -21.75 1.23 -8.41
C LEU A 97 -21.20 2.65 -8.30
N HIS A 98 -22.06 3.66 -8.30
CA HIS A 98 -21.66 5.05 -8.16
C HIS A 98 -21.01 5.33 -6.81
N THR A 99 -21.62 4.86 -5.72
CA THR A 99 -21.07 5.02 -4.36
C THR A 99 -19.74 4.32 -4.20
N CYS A 100 -19.58 3.10 -4.74
CA CYS A 100 -18.31 2.38 -4.71
C CYS A 100 -17.23 3.11 -5.51
N LEU A 101 -17.53 3.56 -6.73
CA LEU A 101 -16.57 4.28 -7.56
C LEU A 101 -16.15 5.61 -6.92
N HIS A 102 -17.11 6.37 -6.39
CA HIS A 102 -16.83 7.59 -5.65
C HIS A 102 -15.97 7.31 -4.41
N GLY A 103 -16.32 6.26 -3.64
CA GLY A 103 -15.53 5.83 -2.48
C GLY A 103 -14.10 5.42 -2.83
N LEU A 104 -13.88 4.79 -4.00
CA LEU A 104 -12.54 4.45 -4.49
C LEU A 104 -11.73 5.69 -4.82
N HIS A 105 -12.34 6.71 -5.43
CA HIS A 105 -11.66 7.99 -5.67
C HIS A 105 -11.32 8.74 -4.37
N ASP A 106 -12.20 8.70 -3.37
CA ASP A 106 -11.93 9.24 -2.04
C ASP A 106 -10.78 8.47 -1.35
N HIS A 107 -10.80 7.13 -1.43
CA HIS A 107 -9.71 6.28 -0.96
C HIS A 107 -8.36 6.66 -1.60
N LEU A 108 -8.30 6.81 -2.93
CA LEU A 108 -7.07 7.22 -3.61
C LEU A 108 -6.60 8.61 -3.18
N SER A 109 -7.52 9.55 -2.98
CA SER A 109 -7.20 10.88 -2.49
C SER A 109 -6.56 10.83 -1.09
N LYS A 110 -7.09 9.99 -0.20
CA LYS A 110 -6.52 9.76 1.14
C LYS A 110 -5.15 9.11 1.10
N VAL A 111 -4.99 8.04 0.31
CA VAL A 111 -3.68 7.38 0.12
C VAL A 111 -2.66 8.37 -0.43
N LYS A 112 -3.04 9.18 -1.42
CA LYS A 112 -2.15 10.21 -2.01
C LYS A 112 -1.74 11.27 -0.98
N SER A 113 -2.66 11.70 -0.11
CA SER A 113 -2.33 12.64 0.97
C SER A 113 -1.26 12.07 1.89
N ILE A 114 -1.44 10.82 2.34
CA ILE A 114 -0.47 10.16 3.23
C ILE A 114 0.87 9.95 2.49
N LEU A 115 0.86 9.59 1.20
CA LEU A 115 2.10 9.48 0.42
C LEU A 115 2.87 10.80 0.35
N ASN A 116 2.18 11.94 0.21
CA ASN A 116 2.83 13.24 0.23
C ASN A 116 3.44 13.55 1.62
N GLU A 117 2.76 13.15 2.70
CA GLU A 117 3.31 13.25 4.07
C GLU A 117 4.57 12.39 4.22
N LEU A 118 4.56 11.15 3.72
CA LEU A 118 5.72 10.25 3.74
C LEU A 118 6.89 10.81 2.91
N GLU A 119 6.61 11.39 1.74
CA GLU A 119 7.62 12.03 0.90
C GLU A 119 8.24 13.24 1.59
N CYS A 120 7.44 14.04 2.30
CA CYS A 120 7.92 15.14 3.11
C CYS A 120 8.85 14.66 4.24
N LEU A 121 8.44 13.63 5.00
CA LEU A 121 9.25 13.05 6.07
C LEU A 121 10.58 12.48 5.54
N LEU A 122 10.57 11.85 4.37
CA LEU A 122 11.78 11.38 3.70
C LEU A 122 12.70 12.55 3.33
N GLY A 123 12.15 13.64 2.81
CA GLY A 123 12.91 14.87 2.53
C GLY A 123 13.56 15.47 3.78
N VAL A 124 12.82 15.52 4.91
CA VAL A 124 13.36 16.00 6.19
C VAL A 124 14.47 15.07 6.70
N ALA A 125 14.31 13.75 6.59
CA ALA A 125 15.35 12.79 6.99
C ALA A 125 16.64 12.96 6.16
N THR A 126 16.51 13.14 4.84
CA THR A 126 17.66 13.37 3.95
C THR A 126 18.37 14.69 4.29
N ALA A 127 17.64 15.77 4.55
CA ALA A 127 18.23 17.04 4.95
C ALA A 127 18.95 16.93 6.30
N ALA A 128 18.36 16.23 7.27
CA ALA A 128 18.97 15.98 8.57
C ALA A 128 20.27 15.14 8.46
N LEU A 129 20.29 14.15 7.56
CA LEU A 129 21.49 13.39 7.23
C LEU A 129 22.61 14.25 6.64
N GLN A 130 22.26 15.13 5.69
CA GLN A 130 23.22 16.02 5.05
C GLN A 130 23.85 16.99 6.06
N MET A 131 23.03 17.62 6.91
CA MET A 131 23.53 18.50 7.97
C MET A 131 24.45 17.74 8.95
N ALA A 132 24.07 16.52 9.35
CA ALA A 132 24.91 15.71 10.23
C ALA A 132 26.27 15.39 9.59
N ASN A 133 26.29 15.09 8.29
CA ASN A 133 27.53 14.81 7.55
C ASN A 133 28.38 16.07 7.31
N GLU A 134 27.76 17.21 7.01
CA GLU A 134 28.41 18.51 6.84
C GLU A 134 29.00 19.06 8.14
N HIS A 135 28.42 18.75 9.30
CA HIS A 135 28.99 19.08 10.60
C HIS A 135 30.16 18.16 11.00
N LEU A 136 30.29 16.97 10.39
CA LEU A 136 31.39 16.02 10.60
C LEU A 136 32.57 16.24 9.63
N SER A 137 32.33 16.80 8.43
CA SER A 137 33.37 17.03 7.41
C SER A 137 34.41 18.15 7.68
N PRO A 138 34.20 19.23 8.47
CA PRO A 138 35.19 20.31 8.58
C PRO A 138 36.41 19.95 9.44
N LEU A 139 36.40 18.81 10.14
CA LEU A 139 37.42 18.47 11.14
C LEU A 139 38.37 17.32 10.72
N MET A 140 38.13 16.67 9.57
CA MET A 140 38.94 15.53 9.11
C MET A 140 40.12 15.92 8.20
N ASP A 141 40.39 17.22 8.02
CA ASP A 141 41.46 17.70 7.12
C ASP A 141 42.87 17.73 7.78
N MET A 142 43.05 17.12 8.95
CA MET A 142 44.36 17.00 9.58
C MET A 142 44.53 15.64 10.25
N GLU A 143 45.55 14.91 9.80
CA GLU A 143 46.03 13.59 10.25
C GLU A 143 45.29 12.34 9.76
N SER A 144 45.81 11.76 8.68
CA SER A 144 46.15 10.32 8.67
C SER A 144 46.99 9.95 7.45
N VAL A 145 48.32 9.95 7.61
CA VAL A 145 49.21 9.02 6.88
C VAL A 145 50.27 8.52 7.85
N VAL A 146 49.97 7.45 8.60
CA VAL A 146 50.90 6.40 9.03
C VAL A 146 50.01 5.18 9.32
N GLY A 147 49.97 4.18 8.44
CA GLY A 147 50.84 3.01 8.56
C GLY A 147 50.01 1.80 8.98
N LEU A 148 49.54 1.04 7.98
CA LEU A 148 48.86 -0.24 8.13
C LEU A 148 49.81 -1.29 8.70
N ASP A 149 49.37 -2.07 9.67
CA ASP A 149 49.89 -3.42 9.88
C ASP A 149 48.74 -4.37 10.26
N PRO A 150 48.58 -5.53 9.59
CA PRO A 150 47.54 -6.50 9.89
C PRO A 150 48.09 -7.66 10.72
N GLN A 151 47.45 -8.01 11.85
CA GLN A 151 47.66 -9.32 12.44
C GLN A 151 46.38 -9.93 13.03
N GLU A 152 46.12 -11.15 12.55
CA GLU A 152 45.05 -12.08 12.88
C GLU A 152 45.12 -12.61 14.32
N SER A 153 43.96 -12.92 14.91
CA SER A 153 43.82 -14.04 15.85
C SER A 153 42.34 -14.41 16.02
N GLY A 154 42.02 -15.69 15.81
CA GLY A 154 40.67 -16.24 15.82
C GLY A 154 40.19 -16.72 17.19
N GLY A 155 38.89 -17.06 17.23
CA GLY A 155 38.24 -17.75 18.35
C GLY A 155 36.74 -17.88 18.08
N GLU A 156 36.26 -19.13 18.01
CA GLU A 156 34.88 -19.49 17.71
C GLU A 156 33.93 -19.36 18.92
N ASP A 157 32.67 -19.11 18.59
CA ASP A 157 31.43 -19.46 19.31
C ASP A 157 31.06 -18.71 20.61
N GLU A 158 30.29 -17.63 20.47
CA GLU A 158 29.28 -17.27 21.48
C GLU A 158 28.08 -16.52 20.86
N MET A 159 26.92 -17.16 20.95
CA MET A 159 25.57 -16.59 21.00
C MET A 159 25.06 -15.71 19.84
N THR A 160 23.88 -16.12 19.40
CA THR A 160 22.81 -15.44 18.66
C THR A 160 22.34 -14.10 19.28
N SER A 161 23.27 -13.18 19.59
CA SER A 161 23.03 -11.82 20.07
C SER A 161 23.82 -10.76 19.28
N SER A 162 24.38 -11.11 18.12
CA SER A 162 25.27 -10.24 17.33
C SER A 162 24.57 -9.46 16.20
N ARG A 163 23.24 -9.25 16.24
CA ARG A 163 22.51 -8.68 15.09
C ARG A 163 21.53 -7.54 15.34
N LEU A 164 21.78 -6.73 16.36
CA LEU A 164 21.42 -5.32 16.32
C LEU A 164 22.72 -4.54 16.38
N ARG A 165 23.48 -4.53 15.27
CA ARG A 165 24.45 -3.46 15.04
C ARG A 165 23.67 -2.17 15.27
N GLU A 166 24.18 -1.31 16.14
CA GLU A 166 23.57 -0.01 16.41
C GLU A 166 23.32 0.66 15.06
N LEU A 167 22.04 0.68 14.61
CA LEU A 167 21.70 1.08 13.25
C LEU A 167 22.18 2.51 13.06
N GLU A 168 22.95 2.72 12.00
CA GLU A 168 23.41 4.04 11.67
C GLU A 168 22.24 4.85 11.14
N VAL A 169 22.36 6.17 11.26
CA VAL A 169 21.35 7.11 10.78
C VAL A 169 21.02 6.88 9.28
N THR A 170 22.02 6.47 8.51
CA THR A 170 21.93 6.08 7.10
C THR A 170 21.01 4.88 6.87
N ASP A 171 20.98 3.92 7.81
CA ASP A 171 20.17 2.70 7.70
C ASP A 171 18.67 3.03 7.80
N TYR A 172 18.27 3.94 8.69
CA TYR A 172 16.88 4.37 8.81
C TYR A 172 16.36 5.06 7.54
N ALA A 173 17.14 5.99 6.98
CA ALA A 173 16.75 6.69 5.76
C ALA A 173 16.69 5.76 4.54
N ALA A 174 17.62 4.80 4.44
CA ALA A 174 17.59 3.77 3.40
C ALA A 174 16.31 2.93 3.49
N VAL A 175 15.95 2.46 4.69
CA VAL A 175 14.71 1.70 4.92
C VAL A 175 13.48 2.54 4.57
N MET A 176 13.41 3.80 4.98
CA MET A 176 12.30 4.71 4.62
C MET A 176 12.18 4.87 3.10
N GLY A 177 13.29 5.09 2.40
CA GLY A 177 13.31 5.24 0.94
C GLY A 177 12.81 3.98 0.22
N ILE A 178 13.24 2.80 0.68
CA ILE A 178 12.77 1.52 0.14
C ILE A 178 11.26 1.38 0.35
N ILE A 179 10.77 1.59 1.57
CA ILE A 179 9.33 1.48 1.89
C ILE A 179 8.53 2.47 1.06
N TYR A 180 8.96 3.74 0.98
CA TYR A 180 8.29 4.77 0.19
C TYR A 180 8.15 4.34 -1.28
N SER A 181 9.23 3.78 -1.86
CA SER A 181 9.20 3.29 -3.23
C SER A 181 8.17 2.16 -3.42
N MET A 182 8.08 1.22 -2.47
CA MET A 182 7.13 0.11 -2.47
C MET A 182 5.69 0.63 -2.41
N VAL A 183 5.36 1.49 -1.44
CA VAL A 183 3.99 2.00 -1.26
C VAL A 183 3.57 2.94 -2.39
N LYS A 184 4.51 3.68 -3.01
CA LYS A 184 4.24 4.51 -4.19
C LYS A 184 3.89 3.67 -5.41
N GLN A 185 4.57 2.53 -5.60
CA GLN A 185 4.24 1.60 -6.68
C GLN A 185 2.87 0.92 -6.44
N ASP A 186 2.58 0.53 -5.20
CA ASP A 186 1.27 -0.02 -4.80
C ASP A 186 0.14 0.98 -5.08
N TYR A 187 0.29 2.25 -4.68
CA TYR A 187 -0.65 3.31 -5.05
C TYR A 187 -0.79 3.49 -6.56
N THR A 188 0.31 3.45 -7.31
CA THR A 188 0.26 3.59 -8.78
C THR A 188 -0.57 2.48 -9.41
N MET A 189 -0.44 1.25 -8.92
CA MET A 189 -1.26 0.11 -9.32
C MET A 189 -2.73 0.31 -8.95
N GLN A 190 -3.02 0.67 -7.69
CA GLN A 190 -4.39 0.93 -7.23
C GLN A 190 -5.06 2.04 -8.05
N ASN A 191 -4.34 3.13 -8.34
CA ASN A 191 -4.85 4.22 -9.17
C ASN A 191 -5.19 3.73 -10.57
N LYS A 192 -4.32 2.93 -11.21
CA LYS A 192 -4.60 2.33 -12.53
C LYS A 192 -5.85 1.48 -12.51
N ILE A 193 -6.00 0.62 -11.50
CA ILE A 193 -7.20 -0.21 -11.31
C ILE A 193 -8.45 0.68 -11.25
N VAL A 194 -8.48 1.67 -10.35
CA VAL A 194 -9.67 2.53 -10.19
C VAL A 194 -9.98 3.30 -11.48
N THR A 195 -8.96 3.81 -12.17
CA THR A 195 -9.18 4.55 -13.44
C THR A 195 -9.65 3.68 -14.59
N SER A 196 -9.40 2.36 -14.56
CA SER A 196 -9.87 1.44 -15.59
C SER A 196 -11.29 0.90 -15.31
N LEU A 197 -11.81 1.07 -14.09
CA LEU A 197 -13.17 0.64 -13.74
C LEU A 197 -14.21 1.37 -14.58
N ASN A 198 -15.05 0.60 -15.26
CA ASN A 198 -16.17 1.13 -16.02
C ASN A 198 -17.26 0.06 -16.20
N LEU A 199 -18.41 0.46 -16.75
CA LEU A 199 -19.56 -0.44 -16.95
C LEU A 199 -19.30 -1.57 -17.96
N LYS A 200 -18.19 -1.54 -18.70
CA LYS A 200 -17.76 -2.57 -19.66
C LYS A 200 -16.64 -3.48 -19.14
N SER A 201 -16.03 -3.19 -17.98
CA SER A 201 -14.95 -4.02 -17.38
C SER A 201 -15.43 -5.46 -17.17
N SER A 202 -14.81 -6.45 -17.78
CA SER A 202 -15.25 -7.86 -17.74
C SER A 202 -15.14 -8.49 -16.33
N SER A 203 -15.77 -9.65 -16.10
CA SER A 203 -15.64 -10.39 -14.83
C SER A 203 -14.19 -10.77 -14.56
N GLU A 204 -13.50 -11.28 -15.58
CA GLU A 204 -12.10 -11.70 -15.50
C GLU A 204 -11.15 -10.52 -15.20
N GLU A 205 -11.42 -9.35 -15.78
CA GLU A 205 -10.68 -8.13 -15.46
C GLU A 205 -10.89 -7.71 -14.00
N LEU A 206 -12.13 -7.73 -13.52
CA LEU A 206 -12.46 -7.35 -12.14
C LEU A 206 -11.88 -8.33 -11.11
N GLU A 207 -11.91 -9.63 -11.40
CA GLU A 207 -11.27 -10.67 -10.60
C GLU A 207 -9.75 -10.45 -10.54
N SER A 208 -9.12 -10.13 -11.68
CA SER A 208 -7.70 -9.80 -11.75
C SER A 208 -7.37 -8.56 -10.93
N TYR A 209 -8.21 -7.52 -10.98
CA TYR A 209 -8.05 -6.31 -10.17
C TYR A 209 -8.17 -6.61 -8.68
N SER A 210 -9.19 -7.37 -8.27
CA SER A 210 -9.40 -7.79 -6.88
C SER A 210 -8.23 -8.62 -6.35
N LEU A 211 -7.66 -9.49 -7.19
CA LEU A 211 -6.47 -10.27 -6.84
C LEU A 211 -5.25 -9.37 -6.64
N MET A 212 -4.96 -8.47 -7.59
CA MET A 212 -3.85 -7.53 -7.46
C MET A 212 -3.98 -6.64 -6.22
N TRP A 213 -5.19 -6.16 -5.92
CA TRP A 213 -5.47 -5.35 -4.74
C TRP A 213 -5.18 -6.11 -3.44
N SER A 214 -5.51 -7.40 -3.40
CA SER A 214 -5.34 -8.25 -2.22
C SER A 214 -3.88 -8.70 -2.03
N LEU A 215 -3.19 -9.02 -3.13
CA LEU A 215 -1.82 -9.52 -3.08
C LEU A 215 -0.77 -8.43 -2.86
N ARG A 216 -1.06 -7.18 -3.25
CA ARG A 216 -0.13 -6.04 -3.15
C ARG A 216 1.29 -6.39 -3.62
N PRO A 217 1.48 -6.76 -4.90
CA PRO A 217 2.73 -7.36 -5.40
C PRO A 217 3.98 -6.48 -5.24
N TYR A 218 3.81 -5.17 -5.06
CA TYR A 218 4.90 -4.22 -4.85
C TYR A 218 5.32 -4.07 -3.39
N VAL A 219 4.56 -4.65 -2.46
CA VAL A 219 4.83 -4.56 -1.03
C VAL A 219 5.49 -5.84 -0.54
N ASN A 220 6.75 -5.73 -0.12
CA ASN A 220 7.50 -6.81 0.47
C ASN A 220 7.26 -6.91 1.99
N ASP A 221 6.57 -7.97 2.42
CA ASP A 221 6.27 -8.22 3.83
C ASP A 221 7.51 -8.38 4.72
N GLN A 222 8.62 -8.89 4.18
CA GLN A 222 9.85 -9.06 4.96
C GLN A 222 10.49 -7.70 5.24
N THR A 223 10.51 -6.80 4.25
CA THR A 223 10.96 -5.42 4.45
C THR A 223 10.09 -4.70 5.47
N MET A 224 8.76 -4.84 5.39
CA MET A 224 7.85 -4.24 6.36
C MET A 224 8.10 -4.80 7.77
N LYS A 225 8.20 -6.13 7.94
CA LYS A 225 8.51 -6.77 9.22
C LYS A 225 9.85 -6.32 9.79
N LEU A 226 10.87 -6.18 8.94
CA LEU A 226 12.17 -5.68 9.36
C LEU A 226 12.07 -4.24 9.85
N ALA A 227 11.35 -3.38 9.13
CA ALA A 227 11.16 -1.99 9.51
C ALA A 227 10.47 -1.86 10.88
N TRP A 228 9.41 -2.63 11.11
CA TRP A 228 8.70 -2.61 12.40
C TRP A 228 9.56 -3.13 13.56
N LYS A 229 10.51 -4.05 13.33
CA LYS A 229 11.46 -4.52 14.35
C LYS A 229 12.46 -3.45 14.78
N LEU A 230 12.66 -2.40 13.98
CA LEU A 230 13.54 -1.27 14.31
C LEU A 230 12.87 -0.26 15.25
N VAL A 231 11.57 -0.41 15.50
CA VAL A 231 10.83 0.36 16.52
C VAL A 231 10.73 -0.49 17.79
N PRO A 232 11.29 -0.04 18.92
CA PRO A 232 11.15 -0.71 20.22
C PRO A 232 9.70 -0.76 20.73
#